data_AF-X8J2F8-F1
#
_entry.id   AF-X8J2F8-F1
#
_cell.length_a   1.000
_cell.length_b   1.000
_cell.length_c   1.000
_cell.angle_alpha   90.00
_cell.angle_beta   90.00
_cell.angle_gamma   90.00
#
_symmetry.space_group_name_H-M   'P 1'
#
loop_
_entity.id
_entity.type
_entity.pdbx_description
1 polymer ?
#
loop_
_entity_poly.entity_id
_entity_poly.type
_entity_poly.pdbx_seq_one_letter_code
_entity_poly.pdbx_strand_id
1 'polypeptide(L)'
;MGPRSPNPQLTLEMPFTPIQTLVGASMLGISAYHVLVLNGGVLGVSGFAHRTNSWVVFKFRELTCSHTSKVDGPNDAHPDPDHLALLAIAGLLAGGVVFGFLHRPLERQLQARLVDVYSTTSITEAQATGLALAGFLVGIGSKLSNGCTSGHMLCGVSRLAPRSLAATLTFFSVSVLTHLLLGQLSPFSLNLAPEQPVGLPAWYLILFLQLPVLFYRYGAAFVNGLVGERSARRLVSFATSFQFALGLIVSGMLRPSKILSFLHLTPTAMRDGTWDPSLAMIILAGILPQLLVWVLLLGDRVRQAGTRPAFANHWSIPMPRPEWWQGIDARLITGAALFGVGWGMCGICPGPATVLLGAGISGQMQSQVWERIGIWIIGFFSGGLLGGVF
;
A
#
# COMPACT_ATOMS: atom_id res chain seq x y z
N MET A 1 31.39 -19.22 -46.05
CA MET A 1 30.75 -18.27 -45.12
C MET A 1 29.27 -18.24 -45.42
N GLY A 2 28.48 -19.11 -44.78
CA GLY A 2 27.02 -19.05 -44.87
C GLY A 2 26.49 -17.94 -43.95
N PRO A 3 25.42 -17.23 -44.32
CA PRO A 3 24.82 -16.23 -43.45
C PRO A 3 24.32 -16.93 -42.18
N ARG A 4 24.77 -16.46 -41.01
CA ARG A 4 24.23 -16.88 -39.72
C ARG A 4 22.74 -16.54 -39.70
N SER A 5 21.90 -17.56 -39.62
CA SER A 5 20.50 -17.41 -39.22
C SER A 5 20.44 -16.65 -37.89
N PRO A 6 19.57 -15.64 -37.73
CA PRO A 6 19.38 -15.02 -36.43
C PRO A 6 18.83 -16.08 -35.46
N ASN A 7 19.47 -16.19 -34.30
CA ASN A 7 19.01 -17.03 -33.19
C ASN A 7 17.57 -16.63 -32.81
N PRO A 8 16.61 -17.55 -32.72
CA PRO A 8 15.28 -17.27 -32.18
C PRO A 8 15.33 -17.33 -30.65
N GLN A 9 16.22 -16.54 -30.04
CA GLN A 9 16.19 -16.31 -28.61
C GLN A 9 15.33 -15.08 -28.36
N LEU A 10 14.06 -15.36 -28.07
CA LEU A 10 13.13 -14.54 -27.28
C LEU A 10 13.47 -13.04 -27.26
N THR A 11 12.81 -12.28 -28.12
CA THR A 11 12.34 -10.93 -27.75
C THR A 11 11.44 -11.12 -26.53
N LEU A 12 12.04 -11.11 -25.35
CA LEU A 12 11.36 -11.20 -24.06
C LEU A 12 10.75 -9.82 -23.80
N GLU A 13 9.74 -9.47 -24.60
CA GLU A 13 8.88 -8.31 -24.32
C GLU A 13 8.28 -8.55 -22.94
N MET A 14 8.67 -7.71 -21.97
CA MET A 14 8.09 -7.74 -20.64
C MET A 14 6.57 -7.52 -20.77
N PRO A 15 5.74 -8.29 -20.06
CA PRO A 15 4.29 -8.23 -20.21
C PRO A 15 3.74 -6.92 -19.65
N PHE A 16 3.55 -5.95 -20.54
CA PHE A 16 2.80 -4.74 -20.25
C PHE A 16 1.34 -5.11 -19.93
N THR A 17 0.91 -4.85 -18.68
CA THR A 17 -0.42 -5.22 -18.15
C THR A 17 -1.25 -3.97 -17.75
N PRO A 18 -1.55 -3.06 -18.69
CA PRO A 18 -2.16 -1.77 -18.39
C PRO A 18 -3.58 -1.89 -17.86
N ILE A 19 -4.41 -2.74 -18.49
CA ILE A 19 -5.85 -2.84 -18.19
C ILE A 19 -6.06 -3.33 -16.76
N GLN A 20 -5.36 -4.39 -16.39
CA GLN A 20 -5.40 -4.94 -15.04
C GLN A 20 -4.97 -3.88 -14.01
N THR A 21 -3.88 -3.17 -14.28
CA THR A 21 -3.38 -2.11 -13.38
C THR A 21 -4.38 -0.97 -13.26
N LEU A 22 -5.01 -0.58 -14.36
CA LEU A 22 -6.03 0.47 -14.42
C LEU A 22 -7.27 0.10 -13.60
N VAL A 23 -7.74 -1.14 -13.73
CA VAL A 23 -8.88 -1.65 -12.94
C VAL A 23 -8.55 -1.65 -11.46
N GLY A 24 -7.43 -2.24 -11.06
CA GLY A 24 -7.01 -2.24 -9.66
C GLY A 24 -6.81 -0.83 -9.11
N ALA A 25 -6.20 0.07 -9.89
CA ALA A 25 -6.02 1.48 -9.54
C ALA A 25 -7.35 2.20 -9.29
N SER A 26 -8.38 1.95 -10.10
CA SER A 26 -9.71 2.52 -9.88
C SER A 26 -10.30 2.06 -8.53
N MET A 27 -10.12 0.79 -8.15
CA MET A 27 -10.56 0.27 -6.85
C MET A 27 -9.83 0.95 -5.69
N LEU A 28 -8.52 1.16 -5.83
CA LEU A 28 -7.71 1.88 -4.83
C LEU A 28 -8.21 3.32 -4.63
N GLY A 29 -8.43 4.05 -5.73
CA GLY A 29 -8.93 5.42 -5.71
C GLY A 29 -10.34 5.53 -5.11
N ILE A 30 -11.26 4.64 -5.50
CA ILE A 30 -12.63 4.60 -4.96
C ILE A 30 -12.62 4.31 -3.46
N SER A 31 -11.82 3.34 -3.00
CA SER A 31 -11.68 3.02 -1.59
C SER A 31 -11.13 4.22 -0.79
N ALA A 32 -10.04 4.83 -1.28
CA ALA A 32 -9.43 6.01 -0.66
C ALA A 32 -10.40 7.20 -0.57
N TYR A 33 -11.19 7.43 -1.62
CA TYR A 33 -12.23 8.46 -1.62
C TYR A 33 -13.32 8.21 -0.57
N HIS A 34 -13.79 6.96 -0.43
CA HIS A 34 -14.85 6.65 0.53
C HIS A 34 -14.35 6.70 1.98
N VAL A 35 -13.11 6.30 2.28
CA VAL A 35 -12.51 6.54 3.61
C VAL A 35 -12.51 8.03 3.95
N LEU A 36 -12.18 8.87 2.98
CA LEU A 36 -12.17 10.32 3.18
C LEU A 36 -13.58 10.86 3.46
N VAL A 37 -14.54 10.61 2.58
CA VAL A 37 -15.89 11.21 2.69
C VAL A 37 -16.70 10.62 3.85
N LEU A 38 -16.56 9.33 4.13
CA LEU A 38 -17.35 8.66 5.15
C LEU A 38 -16.71 8.77 6.54
N ASN A 39 -15.40 8.50 6.66
CA ASN A 39 -14.71 8.47 7.95
C ASN A 39 -13.87 9.73 8.24
N GLY A 40 -13.75 10.66 7.29
CA GLY A 40 -13.01 11.92 7.45
C GLY A 40 -11.50 11.80 7.39
N GLY A 41 -10.97 10.61 7.09
CA GLY A 41 -9.56 10.27 7.23
C GLY A 41 -8.84 10.01 5.91
N VAL A 42 -7.58 9.60 6.02
CA VAL A 42 -6.74 9.20 4.89
C VAL A 42 -6.43 7.72 5.01
N LEU A 43 -6.48 6.99 3.89
CA LEU A 43 -6.10 5.59 3.81
C LEU A 43 -4.57 5.45 3.75
N GLY A 44 -3.93 5.54 4.92
CA GLY A 44 -2.50 5.34 5.10
C GLY A 44 -2.20 4.01 5.78
N VAL A 45 -1.80 2.99 5.01
CA VAL A 45 -1.60 1.64 5.57
C VAL A 45 -0.52 1.61 6.67
N SER A 46 0.60 2.33 6.48
CA SER A 46 1.62 2.42 7.53
C SER A 46 1.09 3.10 8.79
N GLY A 47 0.27 4.15 8.65
CA GLY A 47 -0.37 4.82 9.78
C GLY A 47 -1.32 3.89 10.53
N PHE A 48 -2.10 3.06 9.81
CA PHE A 48 -2.95 2.05 10.43
C PHE A 48 -2.13 0.97 11.14
N ALA A 49 -1.06 0.48 10.52
CA ALA A 49 -0.18 -0.53 11.11
C ALA A 49 0.48 -0.01 12.39
N HIS A 50 1.05 1.20 12.37
CA HIS A 50 1.70 1.80 13.53
C HIS A 50 0.73 2.06 14.69
N ARG A 51 -0.49 2.56 14.42
CA ARG A 51 -1.51 2.73 15.48
C ARG A 51 -1.99 1.40 16.05
N THR A 52 -2.16 0.40 15.20
CA THR A 52 -2.53 -0.96 15.64
C THR A 52 -1.44 -1.53 16.54
N ASN A 53 -0.17 -1.39 16.16
CA ASN A 53 0.95 -1.83 16.97
C ASN A 53 1.01 -1.10 18.32
N SER A 54 0.88 0.23 18.34
CA SER A 54 0.82 1.00 19.58
C SER A 54 -0.34 0.57 20.49
N TRP A 55 -1.51 0.23 19.92
CA TRP A 55 -2.63 -0.30 20.68
C TRP A 55 -2.35 -1.69 21.28
N VAL A 56 -1.71 -2.60 20.52
CA VAL A 56 -1.33 -3.92 21.03
C VAL A 56 -0.34 -3.79 22.20
N VAL A 57 0.67 -2.92 22.07
CA VAL A 57 1.64 -2.65 23.14
C VAL A 57 0.97 -2.05 24.36
N PHE A 58 0.06 -1.08 24.17
CA PHE A 58 -0.73 -0.49 25.26
C PHE A 58 -1.52 -1.57 26.02
N LYS A 59 -2.25 -2.43 25.30
CA LYS A 59 -3.05 -3.51 25.90
C LYS A 59 -2.18 -4.55 26.60
N PHE A 60 -1.01 -4.87 26.06
CA PHE A 60 -0.06 -5.78 26.71
C PHE A 60 0.47 -5.19 28.02
N ARG A 61 0.77 -3.89 28.05
CA ARG A 61 1.19 -3.17 29.26
C ARG A 61 0.08 -3.13 30.31
N GLU A 62 -1.17 -2.90 29.89
CA GLU A 62 -2.33 -2.95 30.77
C GLU A 62 -2.50 -4.33 31.45
N LEU A 63 -2.32 -5.41 30.69
CA LEU A 63 -2.43 -6.79 31.21
C LEU A 63 -1.25 -7.20 32.12
N THR A 64 -0.04 -6.66 31.88
CA THR A 64 1.16 -7.02 32.66
C THR A 64 1.37 -6.12 33.88
N CYS A 65 0.92 -4.86 33.85
CA CYS A 65 1.02 -3.92 34.97
C CYS A 65 -0.26 -3.86 35.82
N SER A 66 -0.86 -5.01 36.14
CA SER A 66 -2.12 -5.06 36.90
C SER A 66 -1.97 -4.79 38.41
N HIS A 67 -0.82 -4.31 38.92
CA HIS A 67 -0.62 -4.23 40.38
C HIS A 67 0.04 -2.99 41.00
N THR A 68 0.45 -1.96 40.25
CA THR A 68 0.96 -0.73 40.89
C THR A 68 0.55 0.54 40.14
N SER A 69 -0.27 1.33 40.84
CA SER A 69 -0.58 2.76 40.68
C SER A 69 -0.99 3.27 39.30
N LYS A 70 -2.23 3.82 39.24
CA LYS A 70 -2.65 4.80 38.23
C LYS A 70 -1.62 5.91 38.15
N VAL A 71 -0.79 5.87 37.12
CA VAL A 71 -0.03 7.03 36.66
C VAL A 71 -0.83 7.54 35.48
N ASP A 72 -1.74 8.49 35.74
CA ASP A 72 -2.41 9.25 34.69
C ASP A 72 -1.39 10.23 34.09
N GLY A 73 -0.60 9.75 33.13
CA GLY A 73 0.33 10.56 32.37
C GLY A 73 -0.31 11.12 31.09
N PRO A 74 0.24 12.20 30.51
CA PRO A 74 -0.24 12.77 29.24
C PRO A 74 -0.13 11.83 28.03
N ASN A 75 0.48 10.64 28.19
CA ASN A 75 0.67 9.61 27.17
C ASN A 75 -0.36 8.46 27.21
N ASP A 76 -1.37 8.52 28.09
CA ASP A 76 -2.36 7.43 28.26
C ASP A 76 -3.64 7.60 27.39
N ALA A 77 -3.57 8.48 26.39
CA ALA A 77 -4.64 8.61 25.41
C ALA A 77 -4.74 7.33 24.57
N HIS A 78 -5.93 6.70 24.55
CA HIS A 78 -6.18 5.47 23.80
C HIS A 78 -5.79 5.65 22.31
N PRO A 79 -4.78 4.92 21.79
CA PRO A 79 -4.14 5.22 20.50
C PRO A 79 -5.05 4.99 19.27
N ASP A 80 -6.16 4.26 19.42
CA ASP A 80 -7.19 4.07 18.39
C ASP A 80 -8.58 3.93 19.03
N PRO A 81 -9.23 5.04 19.47
CA PRO A 81 -10.42 5.02 20.33
C PRO A 81 -11.63 4.29 19.71
N ASP A 82 -11.67 4.15 18.38
CA ASP A 82 -12.75 3.48 17.66
C ASP A 82 -12.32 2.16 16.99
N HIS A 83 -11.07 1.72 17.21
CA HIS A 83 -10.44 0.55 16.57
C HIS A 83 -10.44 0.61 15.03
N LEU A 84 -10.45 1.81 14.44
CA LEU A 84 -10.55 1.98 13.00
C LEU A 84 -9.29 1.51 12.27
N ALA A 85 -8.12 1.76 12.86
CA ALA A 85 -6.85 1.28 12.32
C ALA A 85 -6.74 -0.23 12.39
N LEU A 86 -7.14 -0.81 13.53
CA LEU A 86 -7.17 -2.26 13.70
C LEU A 86 -8.12 -2.92 12.69
N LEU A 87 -9.33 -2.38 12.53
CA LEU A 87 -10.30 -2.87 11.55
C LEU A 87 -9.83 -2.67 10.10
N ALA A 88 -9.10 -1.60 9.80
CA ALA A 88 -8.52 -1.40 8.49
C ALA A 88 -7.45 -2.46 8.17
N ILE A 89 -6.54 -2.74 9.11
CA ILE A 89 -5.56 -3.84 8.97
C ILE A 89 -6.26 -5.19 8.86
N ALA A 90 -7.29 -5.44 9.68
CA ALA A 90 -8.09 -6.66 9.59
C ALA A 90 -8.77 -6.81 8.21
N GLY A 91 -9.27 -5.72 7.62
CA GLY A 91 -9.82 -5.71 6.27
C GLY A 91 -8.77 -6.04 5.20
N LEU A 92 -7.55 -5.50 5.33
CA LEU A 92 -6.44 -5.84 4.43
C LEU A 92 -6.04 -7.31 4.53
N LEU A 93 -5.91 -7.83 5.75
CA LEU A 93 -5.59 -9.23 6.01
C LEU A 93 -6.70 -10.15 5.50
N ALA A 94 -7.97 -9.83 5.76
CA ALA A 94 -9.11 -10.60 5.27
C ALA A 94 -9.15 -10.64 3.73
N GLY A 95 -8.85 -9.52 3.06
CA GLY A 95 -8.69 -9.48 1.61
C GLY A 95 -7.58 -10.40 1.12
N GLY A 96 -6.45 -10.44 1.85
CA GLY A 96 -5.38 -11.40 1.64
C GLY A 96 -5.82 -12.85 1.80
N VAL A 97 -6.49 -13.20 2.91
CA VAL A 97 -6.99 -14.57 3.16
C VAL A 97 -7.93 -15.03 2.05
N VAL A 98 -8.91 -14.20 1.69
CA VAL A 98 -9.85 -14.48 0.58
C VAL A 98 -9.08 -14.69 -0.72
N PHE A 99 -8.09 -13.83 -1.00
CA PHE A 99 -7.22 -13.98 -2.15
C PHE A 99 -6.43 -15.29 -2.13
N GLY A 100 -5.89 -15.69 -0.98
CA GLY A 100 -5.19 -16.97 -0.82
C GLY A 100 -6.05 -18.17 -1.23
N PHE A 101 -7.34 -18.19 -0.89
CA PHE A 101 -8.27 -19.22 -1.34
C PHE A 101 -8.69 -19.11 -2.81
N LEU A 102 -8.79 -17.87 -3.32
CA LEU A 102 -9.32 -17.59 -4.66
C LEU A 102 -8.24 -17.29 -5.72
N HIS A 103 -6.95 -17.38 -5.40
CA HIS A 103 -5.88 -16.95 -6.31
C HIS A 103 -5.92 -17.72 -7.64
N ARG A 104 -6.06 -19.05 -7.63
CA ARG A 104 -6.09 -19.86 -8.87
C ARG A 104 -7.25 -19.52 -9.82
N PRO A 105 -8.52 -19.43 -9.37
CA PRO A 105 -9.59 -19.00 -10.26
C PRO A 105 -9.43 -17.54 -10.69
N LEU A 106 -8.93 -16.67 -9.80
CA LEU A 106 -8.74 -15.25 -10.11
C LEU A 106 -7.64 -15.02 -11.15
N GLU A 107 -6.49 -15.70 -11.04
CA GLU A 107 -5.42 -15.67 -12.04
C GLU A 107 -5.91 -16.18 -13.40
N ARG A 108 -6.74 -17.25 -13.41
CA ARG A 108 -7.36 -17.76 -14.64
C ARG A 108 -8.33 -16.76 -15.28
N GLN A 109 -9.10 -16.02 -14.50
CA GLN A 109 -10.06 -15.04 -15.03
C GLN A 109 -9.41 -13.72 -15.43
N LEU A 110 -8.41 -13.27 -14.67
CA LEU A 110 -7.63 -12.08 -14.99
C LEU A 110 -6.61 -12.35 -16.10
N GLN A 111 -6.34 -13.62 -16.42
CA GLN A 111 -5.29 -14.01 -17.33
C GLN A 111 -3.98 -13.32 -16.94
N ALA A 112 -3.64 -13.36 -15.65
CA ALA A 112 -2.48 -12.68 -15.12
C ALA A 112 -1.98 -13.37 -13.86
N ARG A 113 -0.66 -13.35 -13.65
CA ARG A 113 -0.08 -13.72 -12.35
C ARG A 113 -0.33 -12.61 -11.34
N LEU A 114 -0.73 -12.97 -10.12
CA LEU A 114 -1.08 -12.00 -9.08
C LEU A 114 -0.04 -11.94 -7.95
N VAL A 115 0.80 -12.97 -7.84
CA VAL A 115 1.93 -13.05 -6.92
C VAL A 115 3.17 -13.49 -7.70
N ASP A 116 4.33 -12.99 -7.29
CA ASP A 116 5.59 -13.41 -7.88
C ASP A 116 5.95 -14.84 -7.48
N VAL A 117 6.60 -15.54 -8.41
CA VAL A 117 7.17 -16.86 -8.17
C VAL A 117 8.68 -16.69 -8.00
N TYR A 118 9.18 -17.13 -6.86
CA TYR A 118 10.61 -17.15 -6.57
C TYR A 118 11.24 -18.38 -7.23
N SER A 119 12.37 -18.19 -7.92
CA SER A 119 13.05 -19.27 -8.63
C SER A 119 13.82 -20.21 -7.70
N THR A 120 14.12 -19.76 -6.47
CA THR A 120 14.92 -20.52 -5.49
C THR A 120 14.10 -20.84 -4.25
N THR A 121 14.10 -22.12 -3.88
CA THR A 121 13.32 -22.63 -2.74
C THR A 121 13.83 -22.15 -1.39
N SER A 122 15.12 -21.91 -1.26
CA SER A 122 15.74 -21.38 -0.04
C SER A 122 16.04 -19.89 -0.17
N ILE A 123 15.94 -19.19 0.96
CA ILE A 123 16.43 -17.83 1.14
C ILE A 123 17.88 -17.89 1.65
N THR A 124 18.78 -17.09 1.07
CA THR A 124 20.15 -16.98 1.61
C THR A 124 20.17 -16.02 2.80
N GLU A 125 21.14 -16.15 3.70
CA GLU A 125 21.30 -15.23 4.84
C GLU A 125 21.43 -13.76 4.39
N ALA A 126 22.13 -13.53 3.28
CA ALA A 126 22.26 -12.21 2.67
C ALA A 126 20.89 -11.65 2.24
N GLN A 127 20.05 -12.46 1.58
CA GLN A 127 18.70 -12.06 1.16
C GLN A 127 17.77 -11.83 2.35
N ALA A 128 17.86 -12.67 3.38
CA ALA A 128 17.10 -12.50 4.61
C ALA A 128 17.45 -11.17 5.29
N THR A 129 18.75 -10.88 5.40
CA THR A 129 19.26 -9.62 5.94
C THR A 129 18.81 -8.43 5.10
N GLY A 130 18.87 -8.55 3.76
CA GLY A 130 18.41 -7.51 2.85
C GLY A 130 16.92 -7.21 2.98
N LEU A 131 16.08 -8.23 3.09
CA LEU A 131 14.64 -8.08 3.32
C LEU A 131 14.33 -7.46 4.69
N ALA A 132 15.01 -7.91 5.74
CA ALA A 132 14.85 -7.35 7.09
C ALA A 132 15.25 -5.88 7.13
N LEU A 133 16.39 -5.53 6.51
CA LEU A 133 16.89 -4.16 6.42
C LEU A 133 15.95 -3.27 5.59
N ALA A 134 15.48 -3.75 4.43
CA ALA A 134 14.52 -3.02 3.60
C ALA A 134 13.22 -2.75 4.37
N GLY A 135 12.70 -3.77 5.06
CA GLY A 135 11.54 -3.63 5.95
C GLY A 135 11.78 -2.59 7.03
N PHE A 136 12.91 -2.67 7.73
CA PHE A 136 13.30 -1.73 8.78
C PHE A 136 13.37 -0.28 8.29
N LEU A 137 14.00 -0.03 7.14
CA LEU A 137 14.10 1.29 6.53
C LEU A 137 12.72 1.84 6.12
N VAL A 138 11.85 1.00 5.56
CA VAL A 138 10.45 1.38 5.27
C VAL A 138 9.68 1.68 6.55
N GLY A 139 9.91 0.90 7.62
CA GLY A 139 9.31 1.06 8.94
C GLY A 139 9.62 2.43 9.54
N ILE A 140 10.91 2.71 9.73
CA ILE A 140 11.39 3.99 10.29
C ILE A 140 11.02 5.17 9.39
N GLY A 141 11.20 5.01 8.07
CA GLY A 141 10.91 6.05 7.09
C GLY A 141 9.44 6.45 7.10
N SER A 142 8.54 5.47 7.08
CA SER A 142 7.09 5.72 7.12
C SER A 142 6.59 6.35 8.42
N LYS A 143 7.29 6.10 9.53
CA LYS A 143 6.99 6.69 10.84
C LYS A 143 7.45 8.15 10.89
N LEU A 144 8.68 8.42 10.43
CA LEU A 144 9.25 9.78 10.38
C LEU A 144 8.49 10.69 9.39
N SER A 145 8.12 10.19 8.22
CA SER A 145 7.34 10.94 7.22
C SER A 145 5.86 11.08 7.58
N ASN A 146 5.37 10.29 8.54
CA ASN A 146 3.96 10.14 8.90
C ASN A 146 3.08 9.65 7.72
N GLY A 147 3.59 8.70 6.94
CA GLY A 147 2.86 8.15 5.80
C GLY A 147 3.70 7.22 4.93
N CYS A 148 3.03 6.47 4.05
CA CYS A 148 3.64 5.63 3.02
C CYS A 148 3.10 6.01 1.64
N THR A 149 3.36 5.18 0.62
CA THR A 149 2.84 5.36 -0.75
C THR A 149 1.32 5.58 -0.79
N SER A 150 0.51 4.79 -0.08
CA SER A 150 -0.95 5.00 -0.09
C SER A 150 -1.39 6.34 0.52
N GLY A 151 -0.66 6.82 1.55
CA GLY A 151 -0.98 8.06 2.25
C GLY A 151 -0.49 9.31 1.51
N HIS A 152 0.78 9.32 1.09
CA HIS A 152 1.38 10.47 0.41
C HIS A 152 1.12 10.46 -1.10
N MET A 153 1.37 9.36 -1.80
CA MET A 153 1.18 9.30 -3.24
C MET A 153 -0.32 9.20 -3.59
N LEU A 154 -1.01 8.13 -3.22
CA LEU A 154 -2.41 7.95 -3.65
C LEU A 154 -3.35 9.01 -3.06
N CYS A 155 -3.40 9.16 -1.74
CA CYS A 155 -4.35 10.09 -1.10
C CYS A 155 -3.83 11.54 -1.05
N GLY A 156 -2.52 11.73 -0.94
CA GLY A 156 -1.91 13.04 -0.70
C GLY A 156 -1.78 13.88 -1.98
N VAL A 157 -1.23 13.28 -3.04
CA VAL A 157 -1.11 13.94 -4.36
C VAL A 157 -2.49 14.29 -4.91
N SER A 158 -3.47 13.39 -4.77
CA SER A 158 -4.85 13.63 -5.20
C SER A 158 -5.52 14.82 -4.50
N ARG A 159 -4.99 15.29 -3.37
CA ARG A 159 -5.52 16.47 -2.66
C ARG A 159 -4.65 17.71 -2.83
N LEU A 160 -3.62 17.63 -3.66
CA LEU A 160 -2.62 18.68 -3.86
C LEU A 160 -1.94 19.11 -2.56
N ALA A 161 -1.71 18.16 -1.64
CA ALA A 161 -1.05 18.46 -0.37
C ALA A 161 0.47 18.65 -0.58
N PRO A 162 1.06 19.84 -0.35
CA PRO A 162 2.47 20.11 -0.59
C PRO A 162 3.42 19.17 0.13
N ARG A 163 3.14 18.89 1.41
CA ARG A 163 3.87 17.91 2.23
C ARG A 163 3.94 16.54 1.54
N SER A 164 2.81 16.08 0.99
CA SER A 164 2.74 14.78 0.34
C SER A 164 3.37 14.77 -1.04
N LEU A 165 3.31 15.88 -1.78
CA LEU A 165 4.03 16.05 -3.04
C LEU A 165 5.54 15.99 -2.81
N ALA A 166 6.05 16.74 -1.83
CA ALA A 166 7.46 16.73 -1.46
C ALA A 166 7.92 15.32 -1.04
N ALA A 167 7.20 14.67 -0.12
CA ALA A 167 7.51 13.31 0.28
C ALA A 167 7.51 12.32 -0.90
N THR A 168 6.50 12.42 -1.79
CA THR A 168 6.37 11.54 -2.96
C THR A 168 7.52 11.72 -3.94
N LEU A 169 7.88 12.96 -4.26
CA LEU A 169 9.03 13.25 -5.12
C LEU A 169 10.33 12.73 -4.52
N THR A 170 10.54 12.93 -3.21
CA THR A 170 11.73 12.46 -2.50
C THR A 170 11.81 10.94 -2.51
N PHE A 171 10.81 10.22 -1.98
CA PHE A 171 10.93 8.77 -1.88
C PHE A 171 10.97 8.11 -3.24
N PHE A 172 10.25 8.63 -4.24
CA PHE A 172 10.25 8.05 -5.59
C PHE A 172 11.62 8.19 -6.24
N SER A 173 12.21 9.39 -6.21
CA SER A 173 13.54 9.65 -6.78
C SER A 173 14.61 8.81 -6.09
N VAL A 174 14.56 8.71 -4.76
CA VAL A 174 15.48 7.87 -3.99
C VAL A 174 15.28 6.40 -4.33
N SER A 175 14.05 5.92 -4.49
CA SER A 175 13.77 4.52 -4.84
C SER A 175 14.32 4.13 -6.20
N VAL A 176 14.15 5.01 -7.20
CA VAL A 176 14.74 4.82 -8.53
C VAL A 176 16.25 4.72 -8.40
N LEU A 177 16.90 5.69 -7.73
CA LEU A 177 18.35 5.68 -7.55
C LEU A 177 18.82 4.42 -6.80
N THR A 178 18.14 4.05 -5.73
CA THR A 178 18.45 2.86 -4.94
C THR A 178 18.32 1.58 -5.76
N HIS A 179 17.25 1.43 -6.55
CA HIS A 179 17.08 0.27 -7.41
C HIS A 179 18.22 0.16 -8.45
N LEU A 180 18.56 1.29 -9.08
CA LEU A 180 19.63 1.33 -10.09
C LEU A 180 21.02 1.03 -9.52
N LEU A 181 21.29 1.45 -8.27
CA LEU A 181 22.60 1.26 -7.63
C LEU A 181 22.73 -0.09 -6.90
N LEU A 182 21.67 -0.51 -6.21
CA LEU A 182 21.72 -1.64 -5.28
C LEU A 182 20.97 -2.88 -5.77
N GLY A 183 20.07 -2.76 -6.75
CA GLY A 183 19.16 -3.83 -7.17
C GLY A 183 19.85 -5.10 -7.68
N GLN A 184 21.11 -4.99 -8.13
CA GLN A 184 21.91 -6.13 -8.60
C GLN A 184 22.73 -6.82 -7.49
N LEU A 185 22.80 -6.24 -6.28
CA LEU A 185 23.58 -6.81 -5.19
C LEU A 185 22.89 -8.07 -4.63
N SER A 186 23.70 -9.05 -4.22
CA SER A 186 23.20 -10.33 -3.71
C SER A 186 22.19 -10.25 -2.55
N PRO A 187 22.25 -9.26 -1.61
CA PRO A 187 21.24 -9.15 -0.55
C PRO A 187 19.88 -8.68 -1.06
N PHE A 188 19.82 -8.01 -2.22
CA PHE A 188 18.61 -7.36 -2.74
C PHE A 188 18.07 -8.03 -4.01
N SER A 189 18.84 -8.93 -4.63
CA SER A 189 18.36 -9.76 -5.73
C SER A 189 17.32 -10.76 -5.24
N LEU A 190 16.07 -10.60 -5.70
CA LEU A 190 14.94 -11.45 -5.31
C LEU A 190 14.80 -12.72 -6.18
N ASN A 191 15.63 -12.94 -7.21
CA ASN A 191 15.60 -14.12 -8.11
C ASN A 191 14.17 -14.51 -8.57
N LEU A 192 13.44 -13.53 -9.11
CA LEU A 192 12.04 -13.69 -9.51
C LEU A 192 11.96 -14.31 -10.91
N ALA A 193 11.03 -15.25 -11.11
CA ALA A 193 10.78 -15.81 -12.43
C ALA A 193 10.18 -14.74 -13.37
N PRO A 194 10.64 -14.67 -14.64
CA PRO A 194 10.11 -13.71 -15.61
C PRO A 194 8.62 -13.97 -15.87
N GLU A 195 7.85 -12.89 -15.93
CA GLU A 195 6.41 -12.96 -16.17
C GLU A 195 6.14 -13.33 -17.64
N GLN A 196 5.21 -14.26 -17.86
CA GLN A 196 4.65 -14.49 -19.20
C GLN A 196 3.31 -13.75 -19.30
N PRO A 197 3.08 -12.94 -20.34
CA PRO A 197 1.78 -12.32 -20.56
C PRO A 197 0.75 -13.41 -20.73
N VAL A 198 -0.30 -13.34 -19.93
CA VAL A 198 -1.55 -14.04 -20.17
C VAL A 198 -2.56 -12.95 -20.58
N GLY A 199 -3.51 -13.31 -21.45
CA GLY A 199 -4.27 -12.37 -22.29
C GLY A 199 -5.15 -11.31 -21.60
N LEU A 200 -6.20 -10.89 -22.30
CA LEU A 200 -7.07 -9.82 -21.79
C LEU A 200 -7.98 -10.34 -20.66
N PRO A 201 -8.10 -9.63 -19.53
CA PRO A 201 -9.02 -10.00 -18.47
C PRO A 201 -10.45 -9.90 -18.97
N ALA A 202 -11.33 -10.76 -18.46
CA ALA A 202 -12.75 -10.68 -18.74
C ALA A 202 -13.34 -9.33 -18.26
N TRP A 203 -13.98 -8.58 -19.16
CA TRP A 203 -14.52 -7.24 -18.87
C TRP A 203 -15.55 -7.23 -17.72
N TYR A 204 -16.34 -8.30 -17.57
CA TYR A 204 -17.33 -8.42 -16.50
C TYR A 204 -16.71 -8.50 -15.10
N LEU A 205 -15.44 -8.95 -15.02
CA LEU A 205 -14.72 -9.03 -13.75
C LEU A 205 -14.48 -7.64 -13.15
N ILE A 206 -14.32 -6.63 -14.01
CA ILE A 206 -14.16 -5.22 -13.62
C ILE A 206 -15.38 -4.76 -12.83
N LEU A 207 -16.59 -5.07 -13.30
CA LEU A 207 -17.83 -4.70 -12.62
C LEU A 207 -18.00 -5.48 -11.31
N PHE A 208 -17.71 -6.79 -11.34
CA PHE A 208 -17.88 -7.66 -10.17
C PHE A 208 -16.93 -7.26 -9.03
N LEU A 209 -15.69 -6.92 -9.35
CA LEU A 209 -14.68 -6.47 -8.37
C LEU A 209 -15.02 -5.10 -7.75
N GLN A 210 -15.92 -4.32 -8.35
CA GLN A 210 -16.39 -3.05 -7.80
C GLN A 210 -17.67 -3.19 -6.96
N LEU A 211 -18.34 -4.35 -6.95
CA LEU A 211 -19.54 -4.58 -6.13
C LEU A 211 -19.36 -4.28 -4.64
N PRO A 212 -18.19 -4.53 -3.99
CA PRO A 212 -18.02 -4.17 -2.58
C PRO A 212 -18.22 -2.67 -2.30
N VAL A 213 -18.06 -1.78 -3.30
CA VAL A 213 -18.36 -0.34 -3.18
C VAL A 213 -19.81 -0.09 -2.79
N LEU A 214 -20.74 -0.84 -3.38
CA LEU A 214 -22.17 -0.72 -3.07
C LEU A 214 -22.43 -1.12 -1.61
N PHE A 215 -21.74 -2.16 -1.14
CA PHE A 215 -21.91 -2.68 0.21
C PHE A 215 -21.52 -1.66 1.28
N TYR A 216 -20.35 -1.01 1.22
CA TYR A 216 -19.99 -0.04 2.25
C TYR A 216 -20.56 1.37 2.02
N ARG A 217 -21.07 1.69 0.83
CA ARG A 217 -21.78 2.96 0.60
C ARG A 217 -23.22 2.90 1.11
N TYR A 218 -23.98 1.89 0.69
CA TYR A 218 -25.38 1.76 1.07
C TYR A 218 -25.56 0.96 2.37
N GLY A 219 -24.76 -0.08 2.59
CA GLY A 219 -24.78 -0.86 3.82
C GLY A 219 -24.31 -0.07 5.05
N ALA A 220 -23.35 0.85 4.91
CA ALA A 220 -22.99 1.72 6.04
C ALA A 220 -24.09 2.72 6.39
N ALA A 221 -24.81 3.26 5.40
CA ALA A 221 -25.96 4.12 5.64
C ALA A 221 -27.10 3.35 6.33
N PHE A 222 -27.33 2.10 5.93
CA PHE A 222 -28.28 1.20 6.59
C PHE A 222 -27.87 0.88 8.03
N VAL A 223 -26.61 0.50 8.27
CA VAL A 223 -26.08 0.22 9.62
C VAL A 223 -26.13 1.46 10.50
N ASN A 224 -25.91 2.66 9.94
CA ASN A 224 -26.07 3.90 10.68
C ASN A 224 -27.52 4.08 11.17
N GLY A 225 -28.52 3.76 10.33
CA GLY A 225 -29.92 3.82 10.70
C GLY A 225 -30.34 2.81 11.77
N LEU A 226 -29.65 1.67 11.87
CA LEU A 226 -29.97 0.60 12.82
C LEU A 226 -29.18 0.66 14.14
N VAL A 227 -27.86 0.87 14.06
CA VAL A 227 -26.90 0.66 15.15
C VAL A 227 -26.09 1.95 15.46
N GLY A 228 -26.30 3.00 14.68
CA GLY A 228 -25.69 4.32 14.89
C GLY A 228 -24.34 4.54 14.21
N GLU A 229 -23.87 5.78 14.32
CA GLU A 229 -22.74 6.34 13.55
C GLU A 229 -21.41 5.62 13.83
N ARG A 230 -21.18 5.23 15.10
CA ARG A 230 -19.94 4.55 15.52
C ARG A 230 -19.77 3.18 14.83
N SER A 231 -20.85 2.40 14.73
CA SER A 231 -20.84 1.09 14.07
C SER A 231 -20.69 1.21 12.56
N ALA A 232 -21.37 2.19 11.95
CA ALA A 232 -21.21 2.48 10.53
C ALA A 232 -19.76 2.85 10.18
N ARG A 233 -19.12 3.73 10.99
CA ARG A 233 -17.73 4.14 10.81
C ARG A 233 -16.75 2.96 10.87
N ARG A 234 -16.97 2.02 11.80
CA ARG A 234 -16.20 0.77 11.93
C ARG A 234 -16.34 -0.13 10.71
N LEU A 235 -17.57 -0.34 10.26
CA LEU A 235 -17.86 -1.13 9.05
C LEU A 235 -17.18 -0.52 7.81
N VAL A 236 -17.28 0.79 7.64
CA VAL A 236 -16.60 1.50 6.54
C VAL A 236 -15.10 1.28 6.60
N SER A 237 -14.46 1.38 7.77
CA SER A 237 -13.01 1.21 7.90
C SER A 237 -12.55 -0.18 7.44
N PHE A 238 -13.26 -1.21 7.87
CA PHE A 238 -12.99 -2.59 7.46
C PHE A 238 -13.25 -2.80 5.96
N ALA A 239 -14.43 -2.44 5.48
CA ALA A 239 -14.88 -2.77 4.13
C ALA A 239 -14.14 -1.99 3.04
N THR A 240 -13.82 -0.71 3.29
CA THR A 240 -12.97 0.07 2.36
C THR A 240 -11.55 -0.50 2.30
N SER A 241 -10.99 -0.92 3.43
CA SER A 241 -9.65 -1.54 3.47
C SER A 241 -9.63 -2.92 2.80
N PHE A 242 -10.71 -3.69 2.90
CA PHE A 242 -10.90 -4.91 2.13
C PHE A 242 -10.93 -4.63 0.61
N GLN A 243 -11.69 -3.63 0.16
CA GLN A 243 -11.68 -3.20 -1.24
C GLN A 243 -10.30 -2.70 -1.69
N PHE A 244 -9.57 -2.03 -0.79
CA PHE A 244 -8.20 -1.59 -1.04
C PHE A 244 -7.27 -2.79 -1.27
N ALA A 245 -7.40 -3.86 -0.46
CA ALA A 245 -6.66 -5.09 -0.67
C ALA A 245 -6.94 -5.71 -2.04
N LEU A 246 -8.21 -5.81 -2.44
CA LEU A 246 -8.59 -6.28 -3.77
C LEU A 246 -7.99 -5.40 -4.87
N GLY A 247 -7.98 -4.08 -4.69
CA GLY A 247 -7.31 -3.15 -5.61
C GLY A 247 -5.80 -3.39 -5.72
N LEU A 248 -5.12 -3.68 -4.62
CA LEU A 248 -3.68 -4.02 -4.60
C LEU A 248 -3.42 -5.34 -5.35
N ILE A 249 -4.26 -6.35 -5.12
CA ILE A 249 -4.19 -7.66 -5.77
C ILE A 249 -4.36 -7.49 -7.28
N VAL A 250 -5.48 -6.88 -7.67
CA VAL A 250 -5.85 -6.73 -9.08
C VAL A 250 -4.83 -5.86 -9.79
N SER A 251 -4.34 -4.77 -9.20
CA SER A 251 -3.33 -3.91 -9.86
C SER A 251 -1.97 -4.59 -10.06
N GLY A 252 -1.72 -5.72 -9.39
CA GLY A 252 -0.44 -6.41 -9.41
C GLY A 252 0.61 -5.77 -8.50
N MET A 253 0.21 -4.86 -7.59
CA MET A 253 1.12 -4.25 -6.61
C MET A 253 1.62 -5.24 -5.54
N LEU A 254 1.08 -6.46 -5.50
CA LEU A 254 1.60 -7.57 -4.71
C LEU A 254 2.91 -8.13 -5.25
N ARG A 255 3.33 -7.73 -6.45
CA ARG A 255 4.51 -8.25 -7.15
C ARG A 255 5.67 -7.26 -7.08
N PRO A 256 6.70 -7.54 -6.25
CA PRO A 256 7.97 -6.83 -6.31
C PRO A 256 8.55 -6.71 -7.72
N SER A 257 8.43 -7.74 -8.58
CA SER A 257 8.96 -7.74 -9.95
C SER A 257 8.43 -6.55 -10.76
N LYS A 258 7.11 -6.33 -10.70
CA LYS A 258 6.40 -5.24 -11.39
C LYS A 258 6.84 -3.87 -10.88
N ILE A 259 7.03 -3.75 -9.56
CA ILE A 259 7.46 -2.51 -8.92
C ILE A 259 8.90 -2.18 -9.27
N LEU A 260 9.81 -3.14 -9.17
CA LEU A 260 11.22 -2.95 -9.50
C LEU A 260 11.41 -2.69 -11.00
N SER A 261 10.66 -3.37 -11.86
CA SER A 261 10.67 -3.13 -13.31
C SER A 261 10.22 -1.72 -13.66
N PHE A 262 9.23 -1.17 -12.95
CA PHE A 262 8.83 0.23 -13.12
C PHE A 262 9.88 1.22 -12.60
N LEU A 263 10.62 0.88 -11.54
CA LEU A 263 11.70 1.71 -11.00
C LEU A 263 12.98 1.65 -11.85
N HIS A 264 13.09 0.70 -12.78
CA HIS A 264 14.21 0.57 -13.72
C HIS A 264 14.15 1.63 -14.83
N LEU A 265 14.21 2.91 -14.44
CA LEU A 265 14.13 4.06 -15.32
C LEU A 265 15.51 4.38 -15.91
N THR A 266 15.96 3.59 -16.88
CA THR A 266 17.18 3.87 -17.66
C THR A 266 16.84 4.19 -19.11
N PRO A 267 17.59 5.10 -19.77
CA PRO A 267 17.40 5.39 -21.20
C PRO A 267 17.53 4.14 -22.08
N THR A 268 18.34 3.18 -21.68
CA THR A 268 18.51 1.89 -22.38
C THR A 268 17.28 1.01 -22.20
N ALA A 269 16.77 0.84 -20.97
CA ALA A 269 15.60 0.00 -20.75
C ALA A 269 14.32 0.51 -21.43
N MET A 270 14.17 1.83 -21.54
CA MET A 270 13.07 2.43 -22.32
C MET A 270 13.21 2.18 -23.83
N ARG A 271 14.43 2.13 -24.36
CA ARG A 271 14.69 1.85 -25.78
C ARG A 271 14.55 0.37 -26.13
N ASP A 272 15.03 -0.49 -25.23
CA ASP A 272 15.07 -1.95 -25.44
C ASP A 272 13.75 -2.64 -25.06
N GLY A 273 12.76 -1.90 -24.57
CA GLY A 273 11.44 -2.44 -24.20
C GLY A 273 11.44 -3.30 -22.95
N THR A 274 12.47 -3.20 -22.10
CA THR A 274 12.59 -3.97 -20.85
C THR A 274 11.97 -3.26 -19.64
N TRP A 275 11.64 -1.98 -19.77
CA TRP A 275 10.94 -1.21 -18.75
C TRP A 275 9.42 -1.45 -18.79
N ASP A 276 8.80 -1.75 -17.64
CA ASP A 276 7.34 -1.94 -17.52
C ASP A 276 6.65 -0.65 -17.04
N PRO A 277 5.91 0.09 -17.89
CA PRO A 277 5.20 1.30 -17.51
C PRO A 277 3.84 1.05 -16.83
N SER A 278 3.44 -0.21 -16.60
CA SER A 278 2.09 -0.56 -16.13
C SER A 278 1.67 0.19 -14.86
N LEU A 279 2.59 0.41 -13.90
CA LEU A 279 2.28 1.11 -12.65
C LEU A 279 1.89 2.59 -12.84
N ALA A 280 2.24 3.21 -13.97
CA ALA A 280 1.78 4.56 -14.31
C ALA A 280 0.24 4.64 -14.42
N MET A 281 -0.44 3.52 -14.69
CA MET A 281 -1.91 3.47 -14.71
C MET A 281 -2.53 3.80 -13.34
N ILE A 282 -1.79 3.66 -12.24
CA ILE A 282 -2.24 4.09 -10.90
C ILE A 282 -2.44 5.60 -10.86
N ILE A 283 -1.59 6.36 -11.55
CA ILE A 283 -1.73 7.81 -11.65
C ILE A 283 -3.02 8.13 -12.41
N LEU A 284 -3.28 7.46 -13.54
CA LEU A 284 -4.42 7.73 -14.41
C LEU A 284 -5.78 7.34 -13.82
N ALA A 285 -5.88 6.19 -13.15
CA ALA A 285 -7.17 5.67 -12.66
C ALA A 285 -7.34 5.71 -11.13
N GLY A 286 -6.25 5.85 -10.37
CA GLY A 286 -6.29 5.99 -8.91
C GLY A 286 -6.22 7.46 -8.48
N ILE A 287 -5.19 8.18 -8.93
CA ILE A 287 -4.88 9.54 -8.48
C ILE A 287 -5.71 10.59 -9.23
N LEU A 288 -5.69 10.57 -10.55
CA LEU A 288 -6.31 11.61 -11.39
C LEU A 288 -7.82 11.77 -11.15
N PRO A 289 -8.64 10.70 -11.06
CA PRO A 289 -10.07 10.86 -10.80
C PRO A 289 -10.34 11.43 -9.41
N GLN A 290 -9.54 11.02 -8.42
CA GLN A 290 -9.65 11.55 -7.06
C GLN A 290 -9.23 13.02 -6.99
N LEU A 291 -8.19 13.40 -7.75
CA LEU A 291 -7.78 14.78 -7.93
C LEU A 291 -8.88 15.63 -8.56
N LEU A 292 -9.51 15.11 -9.62
CA LEU A 292 -10.60 15.81 -10.31
C LEU A 292 -11.78 16.04 -9.36
N VAL A 293 -12.20 15.01 -8.61
CA VAL A 293 -13.26 15.13 -7.61
C VAL A 293 -12.87 16.10 -6.50
N TRP A 294 -11.60 16.10 -6.07
CA TRP A 294 -11.11 17.05 -5.07
C TRP A 294 -11.18 18.49 -5.57
N VAL A 295 -10.67 18.77 -6.76
CA VAL A 295 -10.62 20.14 -7.31
C VAL A 295 -12.02 20.64 -7.69
N LEU A 296 -12.88 19.80 -8.26
CA LEU A 296 -14.17 20.24 -8.78
C LEU A 296 -15.31 20.23 -7.75
N LEU A 297 -15.28 19.33 -6.76
CA LEU A 297 -16.46 19.04 -5.93
C LEU A 297 -16.19 19.08 -4.42
N LEU A 298 -15.09 18.48 -3.97
CA LEU A 298 -14.90 18.17 -2.54
C LEU A 298 -14.01 19.17 -1.81
N GLY A 299 -12.98 19.71 -2.46
CA GLY A 299 -11.96 20.55 -1.84
C GLY A 299 -12.53 21.81 -1.21
N ASP A 300 -13.41 22.52 -1.92
CA ASP A 300 -14.07 23.73 -1.41
C ASP A 300 -15.09 23.40 -0.32
N ARG A 301 -15.83 22.29 -0.46
CA ARG A 301 -16.79 21.83 0.56
C ARG A 301 -16.09 21.55 1.88
N VAL A 302 -14.99 20.79 1.84
CA VAL A 302 -14.24 20.43 3.06
C VAL A 302 -13.68 21.67 3.75
N ARG A 303 -13.36 22.74 3.01
CA ARG A 303 -12.89 24.03 3.58
C ARG A 303 -13.99 24.86 4.23
N GLN A 304 -15.25 24.66 3.87
CA GLN A 304 -16.36 25.43 4.43
C GLN A 304 -16.62 25.05 5.89
N ALA A 305 -16.81 26.07 6.73
CA ALA A 305 -17.14 25.91 8.14
C ALA A 305 -18.46 25.14 8.30
N GLY A 306 -18.47 24.15 9.20
CA GLY A 306 -19.65 23.34 9.50
C GLY A 306 -19.83 22.08 8.64
N THR A 307 -18.98 21.85 7.63
CA THR A 307 -18.99 20.56 6.93
C THR A 307 -18.31 19.48 7.74
N ARG A 308 -18.91 18.28 7.76
CA ARG A 308 -18.36 17.10 8.44
C ARG A 308 -18.46 15.86 7.55
N PRO A 309 -17.59 14.85 7.77
CA PRO A 309 -17.74 13.55 7.15
C PRO A 309 -19.07 12.89 7.52
N ALA A 310 -19.50 11.90 6.73
CA ALA A 310 -20.80 11.26 6.94
C ALA A 310 -20.94 10.56 8.30
N PHE A 311 -19.85 9.93 8.77
CA PHE A 311 -19.82 9.17 10.03
C PHE A 311 -18.71 9.62 10.99
N ALA A 312 -18.28 10.88 10.89
CA ALA A 312 -17.33 11.44 11.84
C ALA A 312 -17.63 12.90 12.16
N ASN A 313 -17.19 13.34 13.33
CA ASN A 313 -17.46 14.68 13.84
C ASN A 313 -16.57 15.77 13.22
N HIS A 314 -15.40 15.40 12.69
CA HIS A 314 -14.45 16.33 12.08
C HIS A 314 -13.62 15.65 10.99
N TRP A 315 -13.08 16.45 10.07
CA TRP A 315 -12.10 15.98 9.09
C TRP A 315 -10.74 15.79 9.77
N SER A 316 -10.19 14.57 9.73
CA SER A 316 -8.87 14.24 10.31
C SER A 316 -7.72 14.45 9.32
N ILE A 317 -7.89 15.40 8.38
CA ILE A 317 -6.91 15.67 7.34
C ILE A 317 -6.24 17.03 7.57
N PRO A 318 -4.95 17.18 7.19
CA PRO A 318 -4.35 18.51 7.11
C PRO A 318 -5.17 19.35 6.14
N MET A 319 -5.64 20.50 6.59
CA MET A 319 -6.43 21.43 5.78
C MET A 319 -5.51 22.39 5.02
N PRO A 320 -5.82 22.76 3.76
CA PRO A 320 -5.06 23.76 3.03
C PRO A 320 -5.06 25.10 3.78
N ARG A 321 -3.91 25.48 4.34
CA ARG A 321 -3.70 26.79 4.99
C ARG A 321 -2.61 27.57 4.24
N PRO A 322 -2.56 28.91 4.33
CA PRO A 322 -1.55 29.72 3.64
C PRO A 322 -0.11 29.27 3.91
N GLU A 323 0.14 28.73 5.11
CA GLU A 323 1.44 28.29 5.60
C GLU A 323 1.72 26.78 5.36
N TRP A 324 0.99 26.11 4.46
CA TRP A 324 1.08 24.65 4.30
C TRP A 324 2.47 24.13 3.93
N TRP A 325 3.30 24.99 3.34
CA TRP A 325 4.70 24.72 2.99
C TRP A 325 5.61 24.59 4.21
N GLN A 326 5.26 25.22 5.34
CA GLN A 326 6.02 25.10 6.60
C GLN A 326 5.96 23.68 7.19
N GLY A 327 5.04 22.83 6.70
CA GLY A 327 4.98 21.41 7.08
C GLY A 327 6.01 20.51 6.37
N ILE A 328 6.90 21.08 5.55
CA ILE A 328 8.03 20.37 4.93
C ILE A 328 9.24 20.56 5.85
N ASP A 329 9.46 19.61 6.75
CA ASP A 329 10.57 19.59 7.69
C ASP A 329 11.64 18.56 7.28
N ALA A 330 12.82 18.67 7.88
CA ALA A 330 13.91 17.70 7.67
C ALA A 330 13.49 16.27 8.08
N ARG A 331 12.59 16.15 9.07
CA ARG A 331 12.04 14.88 9.52
C ARG A 331 11.24 14.19 8.41
N LEU A 332 10.37 14.92 7.71
CA LEU A 332 9.62 14.41 6.57
C LEU A 332 10.52 13.96 5.44
N ILE A 333 11.47 14.80 5.03
CA ILE A 333 12.34 14.53 3.88
C ILE A 333 13.28 13.37 4.18
N THR A 334 13.86 13.33 5.38
CA THR A 334 14.71 12.20 5.82
C THR A 334 13.90 10.91 5.91
N GLY A 335 12.70 10.96 6.48
CA GLY A 335 11.79 9.80 6.53
C GLY A 335 11.40 9.31 5.14
N ALA A 336 11.05 10.21 4.22
CA ALA A 336 10.74 9.88 2.84
C ALA A 336 11.95 9.28 2.10
N ALA A 337 13.15 9.82 2.32
CA ALA A 337 14.37 9.25 1.74
C ALA A 337 14.63 7.83 2.26
N LEU A 338 14.57 7.59 3.58
CA LEU A 338 14.74 6.25 4.16
C LEU A 338 13.69 5.26 3.66
N PHE A 339 12.43 5.71 3.56
CA PHE A 339 11.37 4.92 2.93
C PHE A 339 11.72 4.57 1.48
N GLY A 340 12.22 5.54 0.72
CA GLY A 340 12.63 5.35 -0.67
C GLY A 340 13.76 4.35 -0.83
N VAL A 341 14.76 4.38 0.06
CA VAL A 341 15.85 3.39 0.06
C VAL A 341 15.27 1.98 0.26
N GLY A 342 14.51 1.76 1.33
CA GLY A 342 13.94 0.45 1.62
C GLY A 342 12.96 -0.05 0.54
N TRP A 343 12.14 0.85 -0.01
CA TRP A 343 11.21 0.51 -1.09
C TRP A 343 11.93 0.21 -2.40
N GLY A 344 12.99 0.95 -2.77
CA GLY A 344 13.80 0.70 -3.96
C GLY A 344 14.65 -0.57 -3.89
N MET A 345 15.02 -1.03 -2.69
CA MET A 345 15.79 -2.28 -2.50
C MET A 345 14.99 -3.53 -2.87
N CYS A 346 13.73 -3.63 -2.42
CA CYS A 346 12.96 -4.87 -2.55
C CYS A 346 11.59 -4.68 -3.21
N GLY A 347 11.16 -3.46 -3.52
CA GLY A 347 9.86 -3.18 -4.14
C GLY A 347 8.66 -3.43 -3.24
N ILE A 348 8.85 -3.79 -1.96
CA ILE A 348 7.76 -4.16 -1.04
C ILE A 348 7.28 -2.93 -0.26
N CYS A 349 5.96 -2.77 -0.16
CA CYS A 349 5.29 -1.72 0.60
C CYS A 349 4.40 -2.31 1.72
N PRO A 350 4.06 -1.54 2.77
CA PRO A 350 3.25 -2.04 3.89
C PRO A 350 1.87 -2.58 3.49
N GLY A 351 1.21 -1.96 2.49
CA GLY A 351 -0.06 -2.44 1.93
C GLY A 351 0.03 -3.84 1.35
N PRO A 352 0.79 -4.02 0.25
CA PRO A 352 1.07 -5.33 -0.34
C PRO A 352 1.57 -6.37 0.67
N ALA A 353 2.50 -6.00 1.56
CA ALA A 353 3.02 -6.91 2.57
C ALA A 353 1.93 -7.44 3.51
N THR A 354 1.01 -6.57 3.95
CA THR A 354 -0.11 -6.98 4.81
C THR A 354 -1.06 -7.92 4.07
N VAL A 355 -1.36 -7.66 2.80
CA VAL A 355 -2.22 -8.54 1.99
C VAL A 355 -1.55 -9.89 1.74
N LEU A 356 -0.26 -9.91 1.41
CA LEU A 356 0.51 -11.14 1.22
C LEU A 356 0.61 -11.96 2.52
N LEU A 357 0.75 -11.30 3.67
CA LEU A 357 0.66 -11.96 4.98
C LEU A 357 -0.71 -12.64 5.12
N GLY A 358 -1.81 -11.91 4.91
CA GLY A 358 -3.15 -12.51 4.96
C GLY A 358 -3.30 -13.71 4.03
N ALA A 359 -2.76 -13.62 2.82
CA ALA A 359 -2.84 -14.69 1.85
C ALA A 359 -2.01 -15.94 2.22
N GLY A 360 -0.87 -15.75 2.90
CA GLY A 360 -0.09 -16.87 3.46
C GLY A 360 -0.81 -17.67 4.55
N ILE A 361 -1.70 -17.04 5.33
CA ILE A 361 -2.51 -17.71 6.37
C ILE A 361 -3.44 -18.78 5.77
N SER A 362 -3.86 -18.62 4.51
CA SER A 362 -4.73 -19.60 3.84
C SER A 362 -4.08 -20.98 3.64
N GLY A 363 -2.76 -21.09 3.79
CA GLY A 363 -2.00 -22.33 3.57
C GLY A 363 -1.89 -22.78 2.10
N GLN A 364 -2.54 -22.08 1.16
CA GLN A 364 -2.52 -22.42 -0.26
C GLN A 364 -1.45 -21.69 -1.07
N MET A 365 -0.86 -20.64 -0.51
CA MET A 365 0.21 -19.87 -1.14
C MET A 365 1.58 -20.49 -0.88
N GLN A 366 2.52 -20.27 -1.79
CA GLN A 366 3.87 -20.81 -1.68
C GLN A 366 4.52 -20.41 -0.34
N SER A 367 5.05 -21.39 0.39
CA SER A 367 5.77 -21.20 1.66
C SER A 367 6.87 -20.13 1.58
N GLN A 368 7.50 -19.99 0.41
CA GLN A 368 8.56 -19.03 0.14
C GLN A 368 8.11 -17.57 0.20
N VAL A 369 6.88 -17.28 -0.26
CA VAL A 369 6.34 -15.90 -0.19
C VAL A 369 6.11 -15.53 1.28
N TRP A 370 5.58 -16.46 2.06
CA TRP A 370 5.31 -16.27 3.48
C TRP A 370 6.59 -15.98 4.28
N GLU A 371 7.64 -16.79 4.11
CA GLU A 371 8.91 -16.62 4.82
C GLU A 371 9.54 -15.25 4.55
N ARG A 372 9.62 -14.86 3.27
CA ARG A 372 10.22 -13.59 2.84
C ARG A 372 9.43 -12.38 3.35
N ILE A 373 8.10 -12.42 3.25
CA ILE A 373 7.23 -11.34 3.74
C ILE A 373 7.25 -11.29 5.26
N GLY A 374 7.32 -12.42 5.95
CA GLY A 374 7.48 -12.47 7.41
C GLY A 374 8.73 -11.74 7.88
N ILE A 375 9.89 -12.02 7.27
CA ILE A 375 11.16 -11.34 7.57
C ILE A 375 11.05 -9.82 7.33
N TRP A 376 10.47 -9.42 6.19
CA TRP A 376 10.28 -8.01 5.87
C TRP A 376 9.35 -7.30 6.88
N ILE A 377 8.27 -7.95 7.30
CA ILE A 377 7.29 -7.41 8.27
C ILE A 377 7.92 -7.24 9.65
N ILE A 378 8.74 -8.20 10.10
CA ILE A 378 9.48 -8.09 11.35
C ILE A 378 10.40 -6.86 11.30
N GLY A 379 11.12 -6.67 10.19
CA GLY A 379 11.90 -5.45 9.95
C GLY A 379 11.05 -4.19 10.03
N PHE A 380 9.92 -4.15 9.31
CA PHE A 380 9.00 -3.01 9.27
C PHE A 380 8.50 -2.57 10.65
N PHE A 381 8.03 -3.50 11.48
CA PHE A 381 7.59 -3.17 12.83
C PHE A 381 8.74 -2.73 13.72
N SER A 382 9.90 -3.38 13.62
CA SER A 382 11.10 -3.02 14.38
C SER A 382 11.57 -1.59 14.06
N GLY A 383 11.60 -1.22 12.79
CA GLY A 383 11.95 0.15 12.36
C GLY A 383 10.88 1.18 12.76
N GLY A 384 9.60 0.81 12.71
CA GLY A 384 8.50 1.67 13.13
C GLY A 384 8.50 1.99 14.62
N LEU A 385 8.88 1.02 15.46
CA LEU A 385 9.06 1.21 16.90
C LEU A 385 10.20 2.20 17.18
N LEU A 386 11.36 2.00 16.55
CA LEU A 386 12.52 2.88 16.73
C LEU A 386 12.23 4.31 16.24
N GLY A 387 11.57 4.45 15.09
CA GLY A 387 11.18 5.76 14.55
C GLY A 387 10.13 6.51 15.38
N GLY A 388 9.53 5.86 16.40
CA GLY A 388 8.65 6.51 17.37
C GLY A 388 9.38 7.11 18.58
N VAL A 389 10.66 6.76 18.77
CA VAL A 389 11.51 7.29 19.85
C VAL A 389 12.13 8.64 19.46
N PHE A 390 12.37 8.84 18.16
CA PHE A 390 12.81 10.09 17.55
C PHE A 390 11.62 10.91 17.08
#